data_AF-A0A819SRC6-F1
#
_entry.id   AF-A0A819SRC6-F1
#
_cell.length_a   1.000
_cell.length_b   1.000
_cell.length_c   1.000
_cell.angle_alpha   90.00
_cell.angle_beta   90.00
_cell.angle_gamma   90.00
#
_symmetry.space_group_name_H-M   'P 1'
#
loop_
_entity.id
_entity.type
_entity.pdbx_description
1 polymer ?
#
loop_
_entity_poly.entity_id
_entity_poly.type
_entity_poly.pdbx_seq_one_letter_code
_entity_poly.pdbx_strand_id
1 'polypeptide(L)'
;LSPQLNVSRTFLKRLGVHVINFQCDISYSIKISQLVRIFAGFLPDTIINDTDYILTTDSDIIPILKQDYELKENTDGFIFNAFCCGTYQRRNKTYDMYPMSHICLPKQFWRNIFLESIQRQELLKSNLSLSDSILLSDKAPFSIDTINLYTRHEFRQIYDSNMTKGDTAWYMDQVYSSMLLNDYCEKHSNIKIDKRKHDSKRLDPNLPFHMWEPSRLKTYGDAHVIHDEIFGSYRWLSFKNLLYFLFNSSLANDFNDYYKQFTLLLRDKPNDH
;
A
#
# COMPACT_ATOMS: atom_id res chain seq x y z
N LEU A 1 -5.53 16.40 -16.63
CA LEU A 1 -4.67 15.22 -16.37
C LEU A 1 -3.39 15.39 -17.16
N SER A 2 -2.22 15.16 -16.56
CA SER A 2 -0.96 15.25 -17.30
C SER A 2 -0.89 14.15 -18.38
N PRO A 3 -0.17 14.37 -19.50
CA PRO A 3 0.06 13.34 -20.51
C PRO A 3 0.62 12.04 -19.93
N GLN A 4 1.56 12.15 -18.98
CA GLN A 4 2.18 11.00 -18.31
C GLN A 4 1.13 10.15 -17.56
N LEU A 5 0.25 10.80 -16.79
CA LEU A 5 -0.79 10.10 -16.05
C LEU A 5 -1.80 9.43 -16.99
N ASN A 6 -2.07 10.01 -18.15
CA ASN A 6 -2.93 9.39 -19.15
C ASN A 6 -2.31 8.12 -19.75
N VAL A 7 -1.01 8.12 -20.04
CA VAL A 7 -0.28 6.93 -20.52
C VAL A 7 -0.30 5.82 -19.47
N SER A 8 0.02 6.13 -18.20
CA SER A 8 -0.03 5.14 -17.12
C SER A 8 -1.44 4.55 -16.95
N ARG A 9 -2.49 5.38 -16.97
CA ARG A 9 -3.88 4.91 -16.88
C ARG A 9 -4.28 4.01 -18.05
N THR A 10 -3.89 4.38 -19.26
CA THR A 10 -4.20 3.61 -20.47
C THR A 10 -3.51 2.25 -20.43
N PHE A 11 -2.24 2.23 -20.03
CA PHE A 11 -1.47 1.01 -19.86
C PHE A 11 -2.11 0.07 -18.82
N LEU A 12 -2.44 0.59 -17.63
CA LEU A 12 -3.08 -0.18 -16.56
C LEU A 12 -4.44 -0.76 -17.00
N LYS A 13 -5.28 0.04 -17.66
CA LYS A 13 -6.57 -0.42 -18.18
C LYS A 13 -6.42 -1.55 -19.19
N ARG A 14 -5.40 -1.47 -20.07
CA ARG A 14 -5.10 -2.53 -21.04
C ARG A 14 -4.70 -3.85 -20.36
N LEU A 15 -4.04 -3.77 -19.20
CA LEU A 15 -3.71 -4.94 -18.38
C LEU A 15 -4.91 -5.46 -17.55
N GLY A 16 -6.09 -4.87 -17.68
CA GLY A 16 -7.28 -5.25 -16.92
C GLY A 16 -7.29 -4.73 -15.47
N VAL A 17 -6.42 -3.76 -15.14
CA VAL A 17 -6.35 -3.20 -13.78
C VAL A 17 -7.55 -2.27 -13.53
N HIS A 18 -8.23 -2.47 -12.41
CA HIS A 18 -9.27 -1.57 -11.92
C HIS A 18 -8.63 -0.31 -11.30
N VAL A 19 -8.88 0.86 -11.89
CA VAL A 19 -8.34 2.15 -11.43
C VAL A 19 -9.41 2.95 -10.71
N ILE A 20 -9.27 3.11 -9.40
CA ILE A 20 -10.12 3.97 -8.58
C ILE A 20 -9.46 5.36 -8.47
N ASN A 21 -10.24 6.41 -8.72
CA ASN A 21 -9.73 7.78 -8.69
C ASN A 21 -10.23 8.49 -7.44
N PHE A 22 -9.30 9.06 -6.68
CA PHE A 22 -9.57 9.89 -5.54
C PHE A 22 -9.23 11.34 -5.88
N GLN A 23 -10.23 12.23 -5.81
CA GLN A 23 -10.02 13.66 -6.00
C GLN A 23 -9.78 14.30 -4.64
N CYS A 24 -8.56 14.76 -4.39
CA CYS A 24 -8.20 15.52 -3.18
C CYS A 24 -7.52 16.83 -3.56
N ASP A 25 -7.51 17.77 -2.62
CA ASP A 25 -6.63 18.92 -2.68
C ASP A 25 -5.15 18.46 -2.66
N ILE A 26 -4.32 19.12 -3.47
CA ILE A 26 -2.92 18.75 -3.65
C ILE A 26 -2.13 18.74 -2.33
N SER A 27 -2.49 19.61 -1.38
CA SER A 27 -1.89 19.68 -0.04
C SER A 27 -2.15 18.43 0.82
N TYR A 28 -3.17 17.64 0.48
CA TYR A 28 -3.50 16.38 1.15
C TYR A 28 -3.07 15.15 0.36
N SER A 29 -2.66 15.30 -0.90
CA SER A 29 -2.37 14.17 -1.80
C SER A 29 -1.37 13.16 -1.24
N ILE A 30 -0.31 13.64 -0.58
CA ILE A 30 0.70 12.80 0.07
C ILE A 30 0.09 12.01 1.23
N LYS A 31 -0.72 12.64 2.08
CA LYS A 31 -1.36 11.98 3.23
C LYS A 31 -2.32 10.89 2.75
N ILE A 32 -3.17 11.24 1.78
CA ILE A 32 -4.16 10.32 1.23
C ILE A 32 -3.48 9.13 0.57
N SER A 33 -2.37 9.33 -0.15
CA SER A 33 -1.64 8.21 -0.79
C SER A 33 -1.07 7.22 0.22
N GLN A 34 -0.69 7.66 1.43
CA GLN A 34 -0.29 6.75 2.51
C GLN A 34 -1.49 6.01 3.10
N LEU A 35 -2.60 6.71 3.36
CA LEU A 35 -3.71 6.19 4.17
C LEU A 35 -4.72 5.35 3.40
N VAL A 36 -4.91 5.61 2.11
CA VAL A 36 -5.97 4.99 1.30
C VAL A 36 -5.93 3.46 1.34
N ARG A 37 -4.74 2.87 1.40
CA ARG A 37 -4.53 1.41 1.41
C ARG A 37 -5.14 0.72 2.63
N ILE A 38 -5.18 1.40 3.78
CA ILE A 38 -5.68 0.82 5.04
C ILE A 38 -7.19 0.59 4.94
N PHE A 39 -7.89 1.44 4.18
CA PHE A 39 -9.33 1.37 3.96
C PHE A 39 -9.73 0.39 2.85
N ALA A 40 -8.84 -0.51 2.44
CA ALA A 40 -9.08 -1.53 1.42
C ALA A 40 -10.34 -2.39 1.68
N GLY A 41 -10.72 -2.59 2.95
CA GLY A 41 -11.93 -3.31 3.33
C GLY A 41 -13.24 -2.67 2.83
N PHE A 42 -13.20 -1.39 2.46
CA PHE A 42 -14.36 -0.65 1.94
C PHE A 42 -14.46 -0.67 0.41
N LEU A 43 -13.53 -1.31 -0.30
CA LEU A 43 -13.61 -1.47 -1.75
C LEU A 43 -14.99 -2.01 -2.16
N PRO A 44 -15.60 -1.57 -3.27
CA PRO A 44 -16.91 -2.07 -3.69
C PRO A 44 -16.91 -3.58 -3.94
N ASP A 45 -18.01 -4.27 -3.59
CA ASP A 45 -18.21 -5.70 -3.88
C ASP A 45 -18.20 -6.00 -5.38
N THR A 46 -18.46 -4.99 -6.22
CA THR A 46 -18.31 -5.09 -7.68
C THR A 46 -16.86 -5.24 -8.15
N ILE A 47 -15.87 -5.08 -7.25
CA ILE A 47 -14.45 -5.22 -7.55
C ILE A 47 -13.86 -6.42 -6.80
N ILE A 48 -14.13 -6.54 -5.50
CA ILE A 48 -13.58 -7.58 -4.62
C ILE A 48 -14.68 -7.99 -3.63
N ASN A 49 -14.93 -9.28 -3.44
CA ASN A 49 -15.93 -9.79 -2.50
C ASN A 49 -15.39 -9.85 -1.07
N ASP A 50 -16.29 -9.99 -0.08
CA ASP A 50 -15.91 -10.00 1.34
C ASP A 50 -14.99 -11.17 1.74
N THR A 51 -15.10 -12.30 1.05
CA THR A 51 -14.26 -13.49 1.28
C THR A 51 -12.91 -13.45 0.55
N ASP A 52 -12.72 -12.51 -0.37
CA ASP A 52 -11.48 -12.41 -1.14
C ASP A 52 -10.35 -11.84 -0.26
N TYR A 53 -9.14 -12.34 -0.48
CA TYR A 53 -7.94 -11.82 0.19
C TYR A 53 -7.44 -10.55 -0.50
N ILE A 54 -7.13 -9.54 0.30
CA ILE A 54 -6.49 -8.30 -0.15
C ILE A 54 -5.08 -8.24 0.41
N LEU A 55 -4.10 -8.24 -0.49
CA LEU A 55 -2.72 -7.90 -0.20
C LEU A 55 -2.51 -6.41 -0.44
N THR A 56 -2.31 -5.64 0.62
CA THR A 56 -1.86 -4.25 0.53
C THR A 56 -0.33 -4.20 0.58
N THR A 57 0.28 -3.39 -0.28
CA THR A 57 1.74 -3.27 -0.36
C THR A 57 2.20 -1.86 -0.65
N ASP A 58 3.46 -1.56 -0.34
CA ASP A 58 4.10 -0.36 -0.85
C ASP A 58 4.38 -0.50 -2.34
N SER A 59 4.10 0.56 -3.09
CA SER A 59 4.10 0.49 -4.55
C SER A 59 5.49 0.22 -5.14
N ASP A 60 6.55 0.52 -4.39
CA ASP A 60 7.94 0.35 -4.77
C ASP A 60 8.53 -1.00 -4.32
N ILE A 61 7.75 -1.89 -3.69
CA ILE A 61 8.21 -3.23 -3.32
C ILE A 61 7.52 -4.29 -4.19
N ILE A 62 8.33 -5.14 -4.82
CA ILE A 62 7.87 -6.20 -5.72
C ILE A 62 8.25 -7.57 -5.14
N PRO A 63 7.28 -8.43 -4.81
CA PRO A 63 7.53 -9.83 -4.43
C PRO A 63 8.31 -10.59 -5.50
N ILE A 64 9.34 -11.34 -5.09
CA ILE A 64 10.11 -12.23 -5.97
C ILE A 64 9.81 -13.70 -5.64
N LEU A 65 10.00 -14.11 -4.39
CA LEU A 65 9.78 -15.50 -3.98
C LEU A 65 8.32 -15.70 -3.61
N LYS A 66 7.52 -16.24 -4.54
CA LYS A 66 6.09 -16.50 -4.33
C LYS A 66 5.78 -17.17 -2.98
N GLN A 67 6.56 -18.18 -2.60
CA GLN A 67 6.40 -18.94 -1.35
C GLN A 67 6.43 -18.07 -0.09
N ASP A 68 7.17 -16.96 -0.11
CA ASP A 68 7.27 -16.02 1.03
C ASP A 68 5.95 -15.25 1.24
N TYR A 69 5.05 -15.27 0.25
CA TYR A 69 3.77 -14.55 0.19
C TYR A 69 2.55 -15.46 0.11
N GLU A 70 2.73 -16.79 0.16
CA GLU A 70 1.62 -17.73 0.21
C GLU A 70 1.01 -17.75 1.62
N LEU A 71 -0.31 -17.93 1.71
CA LEU A 71 -0.99 -18.12 2.99
C LEU A 71 -0.58 -19.46 3.59
N LYS A 72 -0.34 -19.49 4.91
CA LYS A 72 -0.12 -20.75 5.62
C LYS A 72 -1.44 -21.37 6.02
N GLU A 73 -1.47 -22.69 6.13
CA GLU A 73 -2.63 -23.42 6.63
C GLU A 73 -3.03 -22.92 8.02
N ASN A 74 -4.34 -22.84 8.28
CA ASN A 74 -4.92 -22.41 9.55
C ASN A 74 -4.55 -20.98 9.98
N THR A 75 -4.27 -20.09 9.01
CA THR A 75 -4.07 -18.67 9.24
C THR A 75 -5.11 -17.86 8.48
N ASP A 76 -5.58 -16.78 9.10
CA ASP A 76 -6.53 -15.86 8.48
C ASP A 76 -5.82 -14.81 7.61
N GLY A 77 -4.50 -14.76 7.64
CA GLY A 77 -3.71 -13.81 6.87
C GLY A 77 -2.26 -13.74 7.35
N PHE A 78 -1.50 -12.80 6.79
CA PHE A 78 -0.10 -12.59 7.17
C PHE A 78 0.29 -11.12 7.19
N ILE A 79 1.30 -10.84 8.01
CA ILE A 79 2.06 -9.58 8.01
C ILE A 79 3.51 -9.95 7.70
N PHE A 80 4.00 -9.48 6.56
CA PHE A 80 5.38 -9.71 6.16
C PHE A 80 6.31 -8.73 6.85
N ASN A 81 7.51 -9.17 7.22
CA ASN A 81 8.52 -8.35 7.90
C ASN A 81 8.03 -7.70 9.22
N ALA A 82 7.13 -8.35 9.95
CA ALA A 82 6.41 -7.80 11.11
C ALA A 82 7.29 -7.27 12.27
N PHE A 83 8.61 -7.50 12.24
CA PHE A 83 9.55 -7.20 13.33
C PHE A 83 10.68 -6.22 12.93
N CYS A 84 10.56 -5.52 11.80
CA CYS A 84 11.58 -4.55 11.36
C CYS A 84 11.65 -3.27 12.18
N CYS A 85 10.54 -2.91 12.81
CA CYS A 85 10.18 -1.51 12.95
C CYS A 85 9.99 -1.08 14.41
N GLY A 86 10.28 -1.98 15.35
CA GLY A 86 10.24 -1.70 16.79
C GLY A 86 8.83 -1.50 17.33
N THR A 87 8.73 -0.77 18.44
CA THR A 87 7.47 -0.51 19.14
C THR A 87 7.26 0.98 19.39
N TYR A 88 6.00 1.41 19.54
CA TYR A 88 5.65 2.79 19.89
C TYR A 88 4.53 2.84 20.94
N GLN A 89 4.42 3.98 21.63
CA GLN A 89 3.37 4.24 22.61
C GLN A 89 2.24 5.07 22.00
N ARG A 90 1.00 4.66 22.20
CA ARG A 90 -0.20 5.42 21.82
C ARG A 90 -1.37 4.98 22.71
N ARG A 91 -2.32 5.85 23.03
CA ARG A 91 -3.51 5.47 23.84
C ARG A 91 -3.14 4.69 25.13
N ASN A 92 -2.07 5.09 25.81
CA ASN A 92 -1.53 4.43 27.01
C ASN A 92 -1.19 2.92 26.83
N LYS A 93 -0.87 2.51 25.61
CA LYS A 93 -0.52 1.15 25.23
C LYS A 93 0.70 1.14 24.31
N THR A 94 1.51 0.10 24.45
CA THR A 94 2.62 -0.20 23.53
C THR A 94 2.09 -1.01 22.35
N TYR A 95 2.46 -0.64 21.13
CA TYR A 95 2.15 -1.38 19.91
C TYR A 95 3.42 -1.80 19.19
N ASP A 96 3.42 -3.00 18.64
CA ASP A 96 4.38 -3.41 17.62
C ASP A 96 4.11 -2.61 16.34
N MET A 97 5.15 -2.02 15.74
CA MET A 97 5.03 -1.35 14.45
C MET A 97 5.15 -2.36 13.32
N TYR A 98 4.08 -2.56 12.57
CA TYR A 98 4.07 -3.38 11.36
C TYR A 98 4.53 -2.55 10.17
N PRO A 99 5.44 -3.07 9.33
CA PRO A 99 5.74 -2.41 8.06
C PRO A 99 4.54 -2.54 7.13
N MET A 100 4.30 -1.49 6.36
CA MET A 100 3.31 -1.51 5.29
C MET A 100 3.87 -2.10 3.98
N SER A 101 4.87 -2.99 4.08
CA SER A 101 5.41 -3.68 2.91
C SER A 101 4.40 -4.66 2.35
N HIS A 102 3.87 -5.59 3.15
CA HIS A 102 2.89 -6.58 2.69
C HIS A 102 2.01 -7.10 3.83
N ILE A 103 0.73 -6.71 3.81
CA ILE A 103 -0.29 -7.21 4.73
C ILE A 103 -1.41 -7.85 3.90
N CYS A 104 -1.66 -9.13 4.12
CA CYS A 104 -2.68 -9.90 3.43
C CYS A 104 -3.75 -10.35 4.40
N LEU A 105 -5.00 -9.89 4.20
CA LEU A 105 -6.16 -10.23 5.01
C LEU A 105 -7.41 -10.34 4.13
N PRO A 106 -8.43 -11.11 4.53
CA PRO A 106 -9.75 -11.06 3.90
C PRO A 106 -10.29 -9.63 3.89
N LYS A 107 -11.00 -9.26 2.82
CA LYS A 107 -11.63 -7.94 2.72
C LYS A 107 -12.53 -7.64 3.92
N GLN A 108 -13.33 -8.62 4.36
CA GLN A 108 -14.20 -8.45 5.52
C GLN A 108 -13.40 -8.12 6.80
N PHE A 109 -12.23 -8.74 6.99
CA PHE A 109 -11.36 -8.44 8.14
C PHE A 109 -10.87 -7.00 8.07
N TRP A 110 -10.36 -6.56 6.91
CA TRP A 110 -9.99 -5.16 6.69
C TRP A 110 -11.13 -4.19 6.98
N ARG A 111 -12.39 -4.56 6.73
CA ARG A 111 -13.54 -3.71 7.06
C ARG A 111 -13.81 -3.70 8.56
N ASN A 112 -13.81 -4.88 9.19
CA ASN A 112 -14.14 -5.05 10.60
C ASN A 112 -13.15 -4.36 11.54
N ILE A 113 -11.86 -4.31 11.20
CA ILE A 113 -10.88 -3.58 12.05
C ILE A 113 -11.27 -2.11 12.22
N PHE A 114 -11.92 -1.48 11.23
CA PHE A 114 -12.42 -0.11 11.33
C PHE A 114 -13.79 -0.04 12.02
N LEU A 115 -14.71 -0.92 11.63
CA LEU A 115 -16.08 -0.93 12.17
C LEU A 115 -16.13 -1.24 13.67
N GLU A 116 -15.14 -1.97 14.17
CA GLU A 116 -15.01 -2.32 15.58
C GLU A 116 -13.96 -1.49 16.34
N SER A 117 -13.27 -0.59 15.65
CA SER A 117 -12.20 0.23 16.23
C SER A 117 -12.70 1.13 17.37
N ILE A 118 -11.82 1.37 18.35
CA ILE A 118 -12.06 2.35 19.42
C ILE A 118 -12.32 3.74 18.84
N GLN A 119 -11.60 4.11 17.78
CA GLN A 119 -11.76 5.39 17.07
C GLN A 119 -13.19 5.59 16.59
N ARG A 120 -13.77 4.58 15.93
CA ARG A 120 -15.17 4.66 15.49
C ARG A 120 -16.12 4.82 16.66
N GLN A 121 -15.91 4.07 17.75
CA GLN A 121 -16.76 4.16 18.94
C GLN A 121 -16.70 5.55 19.58
N GLU A 122 -15.55 6.21 19.56
CA GLU A 122 -15.40 7.60 20.02
C GLU A 122 -16.14 8.58 19.10
N LEU A 123 -16.00 8.42 17.78
CA LEU A 123 -16.70 9.25 16.79
C LEU A 123 -18.22 9.11 16.93
N LEU A 124 -18.73 7.90 17.12
CA LEU A 124 -20.16 7.64 17.32
C LEU A 124 -20.76 8.26 18.59
N LYS A 125 -19.94 8.60 19.60
CA LYS A 125 -20.39 9.28 20.82
C LYS A 125 -20.56 10.79 20.65
N SER A 126 -20.11 11.35 19.54
CA SER A 126 -20.25 12.78 19.24
C SER A 126 -21.64 13.10 18.65
N ASN A 127 -22.05 14.36 18.69
CA ASN A 127 -23.25 14.81 17.98
C ASN A 127 -22.97 14.79 16.47
N LEU A 128 -23.24 13.65 15.84
CA LEU A 128 -22.96 13.42 14.42
C LEU A 128 -23.97 14.12 13.52
N SER A 129 -23.45 14.72 12.45
CA SER A 129 -24.29 15.10 11.31
C SER A 129 -24.80 13.84 10.58
N LEU A 130 -25.86 13.99 9.77
CA LEU A 130 -26.34 12.88 8.93
C LEU A 130 -25.26 12.38 7.97
N SER A 131 -24.44 13.29 7.43
CA SER A 131 -23.30 12.92 6.57
C SER A 131 -22.27 12.07 7.31
N ASP A 132 -21.88 12.46 8.53
CA ASP A 132 -20.88 11.70 9.30
C ASP A 132 -21.43 10.34 9.72
N SER A 133 -22.74 10.25 10.02
CA SER A 133 -23.40 8.97 10.30
C SER A 133 -23.27 7.98 9.13
N ILE A 134 -23.36 8.45 7.88
CA ILE A 134 -23.19 7.61 6.69
C ILE A 134 -21.73 7.15 6.55
N LEU A 135 -20.77 8.05 6.76
CA LEU A 135 -19.33 7.77 6.69
C LEU A 135 -18.84 6.80 7.77
N LEU A 136 -19.58 6.67 8.87
CA LEU A 136 -19.28 5.73 9.96
C LEU A 136 -20.12 4.44 9.88
N SER A 137 -20.96 4.27 8.87
CA SER A 137 -21.81 3.08 8.73
C SER A 137 -21.02 1.86 8.23
N ASP A 138 -21.62 0.69 8.36
CA ASP A 138 -21.15 -0.56 7.73
C ASP A 138 -21.10 -0.49 6.20
N LYS A 139 -21.88 0.43 5.62
CA LYS A 139 -21.98 0.73 4.19
C LYS A 139 -21.24 2.01 3.81
N ALA A 140 -20.31 2.47 4.65
CA ALA A 140 -19.52 3.66 4.36
C ALA A 140 -18.83 3.54 2.99
N PRO A 141 -18.88 4.58 2.15
CA PRO A 141 -18.22 4.54 0.86
C PRO A 141 -16.70 4.52 1.03
N PHE A 142 -16.00 3.85 0.12
CA PHE A 142 -14.55 4.03 -0.04
C PHE A 142 -14.27 5.39 -0.67
N SER A 143 -14.19 6.41 0.18
CA SER A 143 -14.05 7.81 -0.21
C SER A 143 -12.98 8.52 0.63
N ILE A 144 -12.53 9.68 0.12
CA ILE A 144 -11.64 10.57 0.88
C ILE A 144 -12.32 11.04 2.17
N ASP A 145 -13.62 11.31 2.15
CA ASP A 145 -14.31 11.80 3.35
C ASP A 145 -14.31 10.76 4.48
N THR A 146 -14.49 9.48 4.15
CA THR A 146 -14.34 8.37 5.11
C THR A 146 -12.92 8.33 5.65
N ILE A 147 -11.90 8.36 4.78
CA ILE A 147 -10.49 8.34 5.20
C ILE A 147 -10.19 9.53 6.13
N ASN A 148 -10.62 10.72 5.73
CA ASN A 148 -10.37 11.96 6.45
C ASN A 148 -11.03 11.95 7.84
N LEU A 149 -12.28 11.50 7.94
CA LEU A 149 -13.01 11.47 9.20
C LEU A 149 -12.26 10.64 10.25
N TYR A 150 -11.89 9.42 9.89
CA TYR A 150 -11.19 8.49 10.77
C TYR A 150 -9.76 8.96 11.08
N THR A 151 -8.98 9.31 10.06
CA THR A 151 -7.58 9.67 10.25
C THR A 151 -7.44 11.00 10.98
N ARG A 152 -8.24 12.02 10.65
CA ARG A 152 -8.17 13.32 11.34
C ARG A 152 -8.58 13.20 12.81
N HIS A 153 -9.50 12.31 13.16
CA HIS A 153 -9.83 12.01 14.56
C HIS A 153 -8.63 11.47 15.33
N GLU A 154 -7.93 10.48 14.77
CA GLU A 154 -6.78 9.87 15.43
C GLU A 154 -5.55 10.78 15.41
N PHE A 155 -5.24 11.43 14.30
CA PHE A 155 -3.98 12.15 14.07
C PHE A 155 -4.15 13.64 13.80
N ARG A 156 -5.15 14.29 14.41
CA ARG A 156 -5.55 15.68 14.10
C ARG A 156 -4.39 16.65 13.84
N GLN A 157 -3.41 16.72 14.73
CA GLN A 157 -2.28 17.66 14.61
C GLN A 157 -1.44 17.40 13.36
N ILE A 158 -1.16 16.13 13.06
CA ILE A 158 -0.36 15.70 11.92
C ILE A 158 -1.19 15.80 10.63
N TYR A 159 -2.47 15.48 10.72
CA TYR A 159 -3.39 15.56 9.60
C TYR A 159 -3.60 17.02 9.14
N ASP A 160 -3.68 17.96 10.09
CA ASP A 160 -3.87 19.38 9.81
C ASP A 160 -2.54 20.10 9.45
N SER A 161 -1.36 19.48 9.63
CA SER A 161 -0.05 20.05 9.25
C SER A 161 0.32 19.75 7.81
N ASN A 162 1.24 20.50 7.20
CA ASN A 162 1.82 20.09 5.92
C ASN A 162 2.66 18.82 6.10
N MET A 163 2.64 17.94 5.10
CA MET A 163 3.44 16.71 5.07
C MET A 163 4.28 16.69 3.80
N THR A 164 5.57 16.45 3.96
CA THR A 164 6.52 16.26 2.85
C THR A 164 7.05 14.83 2.85
N LYS A 165 7.64 14.42 1.72
CA LYS A 165 8.17 13.06 1.57
C LYS A 165 9.34 12.83 2.52
N GLY A 166 9.21 11.82 3.38
CA GLY A 166 10.25 11.43 4.36
C GLY A 166 10.08 12.03 5.76
N ASP A 167 9.05 12.83 6.03
CA ASP A 167 8.76 13.33 7.38
C ASP A 167 8.44 12.19 8.36
N THR A 168 8.62 12.37 9.67
CA THR A 168 8.23 11.35 10.67
C THR A 168 6.74 11.00 10.63
N ALA A 169 5.92 11.98 10.24
CA ALA A 169 4.50 11.84 9.96
C ALA A 169 4.19 10.91 8.76
N TRP A 170 5.18 10.60 7.92
CA TRP A 170 5.04 9.71 6.76
C TRP A 170 4.57 8.30 7.14
N TYR A 171 4.90 7.84 8.35
CA TYR A 171 4.56 6.50 8.84
C TYR A 171 3.18 6.41 9.51
N MET A 172 2.29 7.38 9.26
CA MET A 172 0.93 7.38 9.80
C MET A 172 0.16 6.11 9.45
N ASP A 173 0.40 5.54 8.27
CA ASP A 173 -0.25 4.31 7.84
C ASP A 173 0.22 3.07 8.61
N GLN A 174 1.52 2.95 8.86
CA GLN A 174 2.12 1.91 9.70
C GLN A 174 1.61 2.01 11.13
N VAL A 175 1.62 3.22 11.70
CA VAL A 175 1.09 3.47 13.05
C VAL A 175 -0.39 3.12 13.11
N TYR A 176 -1.19 3.55 12.12
CA TYR A 176 -2.63 3.35 12.20
C TYR A 176 -3.05 1.89 12.00
N SER A 177 -2.51 1.23 10.97
CA SER A 177 -2.74 -0.19 10.73
C SER A 177 -2.31 -1.05 11.92
N SER A 178 -1.15 -0.75 12.53
CA SER A 178 -0.66 -1.45 13.71
C SER A 178 -1.59 -1.31 14.91
N MET A 179 -2.15 -0.13 15.16
CA MET A 179 -3.14 0.05 16.22
C MET A 179 -4.39 -0.79 15.96
N LEU A 180 -4.99 -0.63 14.78
CA LEU A 180 -6.24 -1.27 14.41
C LEU A 180 -6.13 -2.80 14.44
N LEU A 181 -5.04 -3.35 13.88
CA LEU A 181 -4.81 -4.79 13.84
C LEU A 181 -4.56 -5.38 15.23
N ASN A 182 -3.75 -4.73 16.05
CA ASN A 182 -3.46 -5.23 17.40
C ASN A 182 -4.73 -5.21 18.27
N ASP A 183 -5.47 -4.11 18.29
CA ASP A 183 -6.70 -4.00 19.08
C ASP A 183 -7.75 -5.01 18.61
N TYR A 184 -7.87 -5.24 17.30
CA TYR A 184 -8.79 -6.22 16.75
C TYR A 184 -8.41 -7.66 17.11
N CYS A 185 -7.14 -8.04 16.95
CA CYS A 185 -6.67 -9.39 17.28
C CYS A 185 -6.74 -9.70 18.77
N GLU A 186 -6.52 -8.71 19.64
CA GLU A 186 -6.70 -8.87 21.10
C GLU A 186 -8.16 -9.14 21.47
N LYS A 187 -9.10 -8.47 20.80
CA LYS A 187 -10.54 -8.67 21.00
C LYS A 187 -11.02 -10.01 20.44
N HIS A 188 -10.42 -10.49 19.36
CA HIS A 188 -10.82 -11.69 18.61
C HIS A 188 -9.71 -12.74 18.64
N SER A 189 -9.55 -13.43 19.78
CA SER A 189 -8.47 -14.39 20.02
C SER A 189 -8.49 -15.64 19.13
N ASN A 190 -9.60 -15.89 18.42
CA ASN A 190 -9.72 -16.94 17.43
C ASN A 190 -9.04 -16.60 16.09
N ILE A 191 -8.71 -15.33 15.85
CA ILE A 191 -8.04 -14.88 14.63
C ILE A 191 -6.54 -15.16 14.72
N LYS A 192 -5.99 -15.78 13.68
CA LYS A 192 -4.59 -16.19 13.58
C LYS A 192 -3.91 -15.50 12.42
N ILE A 193 -3.14 -14.46 12.72
CA ILE A 193 -2.29 -13.76 11.74
C ILE A 193 -0.85 -14.28 11.82
N ASP A 194 -0.32 -14.74 10.69
CA ASP A 194 1.07 -15.16 10.56
C ASP A 194 1.99 -13.94 10.49
N LYS A 195 2.67 -13.64 11.60
CA LYS A 195 3.66 -12.55 11.68
C LYS A 195 5.03 -13.10 11.26
N ARG A 196 5.49 -12.74 10.07
CA ARG A 196 6.72 -13.28 9.46
C ARG A 196 7.91 -12.36 9.70
N LYS A 197 9.07 -12.93 9.99
CA LYS A 197 10.36 -12.22 9.88
C LYS A 197 10.79 -12.17 8.43
N HIS A 198 11.49 -11.11 8.05
CA HIS A 198 12.10 -10.98 6.73
C HIS A 198 13.40 -11.78 6.70
N ASP A 199 13.29 -13.07 6.45
CA ASP A 199 14.44 -13.98 6.47
C ASP A 199 15.21 -13.97 5.14
N SER A 200 14.54 -13.61 4.05
CA SER A 200 15.14 -13.43 2.72
C SER A 200 15.82 -12.06 2.57
N LYS A 201 16.69 -11.88 1.57
CA LYS A 201 17.31 -10.56 1.29
C LYS A 201 16.42 -9.74 0.37
N ARG A 202 16.46 -8.42 0.50
CA ARG A 202 15.87 -7.46 -0.45
C ARG A 202 16.85 -7.11 -1.55
N LEU A 203 16.37 -7.05 -2.79
CA LEU A 203 17.12 -6.56 -3.94
C LEU A 203 16.95 -5.04 -4.05
N ASP A 204 17.94 -4.30 -3.57
CA ASP A 204 17.92 -2.83 -3.59
C ASP A 204 18.41 -2.22 -4.91
N PRO A 205 17.86 -1.06 -5.32
CA PRO A 205 18.17 -0.41 -6.59
C PRO A 205 19.63 0.06 -6.70
N ASN A 206 20.31 0.25 -5.57
CA ASN A 206 21.70 0.69 -5.50
C ASN A 206 22.70 -0.46 -5.68
N LEU A 207 22.23 -1.72 -5.74
CA LEU A 207 23.09 -2.86 -6.00
C LEU A 207 23.62 -2.83 -7.45
N PRO A 208 24.85 -3.34 -7.70
CA PRO A 208 25.42 -3.40 -9.04
C PRO A 208 24.55 -4.16 -10.04
N PHE A 209 24.59 -3.79 -11.32
CA PHE A 209 23.78 -4.39 -12.40
C PHE A 209 23.83 -5.93 -12.43
N HIS A 210 25.00 -6.53 -12.20
CA HIS A 210 25.15 -7.99 -12.21
C HIS A 210 24.29 -8.70 -11.13
N MET A 211 23.88 -8.00 -10.07
CA MET A 211 22.97 -8.54 -9.03
C MET A 211 21.52 -8.66 -9.52
N TRP A 212 21.18 -7.92 -10.57
CA TRP A 212 19.86 -7.95 -11.22
C TRP A 212 19.77 -8.97 -12.35
N GLU A 213 20.79 -9.83 -12.52
CA GLU A 213 20.74 -10.93 -13.49
C GLU A 213 19.78 -12.04 -13.03
N PRO A 214 19.00 -12.66 -13.95
CA PRO A 214 18.00 -13.68 -13.60
C PRO A 214 18.54 -14.84 -12.74
N SER A 215 19.80 -15.21 -12.93
CA SER A 215 20.46 -16.29 -12.18
C SER A 215 20.60 -15.99 -10.68
N ARG A 216 20.62 -14.71 -10.28
CA ARG A 216 20.77 -14.24 -8.90
C ARG A 216 19.45 -13.86 -8.24
N LEU A 217 18.44 -13.45 -9.02
CA LEU A 217 17.15 -13.02 -8.50
C LEU A 217 16.49 -14.06 -7.58
N LYS A 218 16.71 -15.35 -7.85
CA LYS A 218 16.19 -16.47 -7.04
C LYS A 218 16.63 -16.48 -5.57
N THR A 219 17.60 -15.66 -5.16
CA THR A 219 18.08 -15.58 -3.76
C THR A 219 17.47 -14.41 -2.97
N TYR A 220 16.61 -13.62 -3.60
CA TYR A 220 15.99 -12.43 -3.02
C TYR A 220 14.50 -12.65 -2.81
N GLY A 221 13.97 -12.24 -1.66
CA GLY A 221 12.54 -12.38 -1.34
C GLY A 221 11.68 -11.32 -2.03
N ASP A 222 12.16 -10.08 -2.04
CA ASP A 222 11.54 -8.93 -2.69
C ASP A 222 12.58 -8.03 -3.39
N ALA A 223 12.11 -7.11 -4.23
CA ALA A 223 12.89 -6.04 -4.83
C ALA A 223 12.30 -4.68 -4.47
N HIS A 224 13.18 -3.71 -4.22
CA HIS A 224 12.82 -2.32 -4.10
C HIS A 224 13.09 -1.58 -5.42
N VAL A 225 12.05 -0.93 -5.95
CA VAL A 225 12.02 -0.27 -7.24
C VAL A 225 11.56 1.17 -7.07
N ILE A 226 12.50 2.11 -7.09
CA ILE A 226 12.19 3.54 -6.93
C ILE A 226 11.54 4.07 -8.21
N HIS A 227 10.23 4.36 -8.15
CA HIS A 227 9.39 4.78 -9.28
C HIS A 227 9.95 5.95 -10.08
N ASP A 228 10.43 7.00 -9.40
CA ASP A 228 10.88 8.23 -10.07
C ASP A 228 12.16 8.01 -10.88
N GLU A 229 12.94 6.99 -10.51
CA GLU A 229 14.25 6.73 -11.08
C GLU A 229 14.25 5.55 -12.07
N ILE A 230 13.18 4.74 -12.07
CA ILE A 230 13.08 3.55 -12.92
C ILE A 230 13.14 3.88 -14.41
N PHE A 231 12.78 5.12 -14.77
CA PHE A 231 12.79 5.59 -16.15
C PHE A 231 14.20 5.97 -16.67
N GLY A 232 15.21 6.02 -15.80
CA GLY A 232 16.61 6.14 -16.21
C GLY A 232 17.07 4.87 -16.92
N SER A 233 17.82 5.00 -18.03
CA SER A 233 18.19 3.88 -18.90
C SER A 233 18.89 2.72 -18.17
N TYR A 234 19.81 3.03 -17.26
CA TYR A 234 20.51 2.03 -16.46
C TYR A 234 19.56 1.26 -15.52
N ARG A 235 18.68 1.97 -14.80
CA ARG A 235 17.72 1.35 -13.87
C ARG A 235 16.63 0.58 -14.61
N TRP A 236 16.20 1.06 -15.77
CA TRP A 236 15.27 0.34 -16.63
C TRP A 236 15.82 -1.02 -17.06
N LEU A 237 17.10 -1.11 -17.42
CA LEU A 237 17.72 -2.39 -17.79
C LEU A 237 17.70 -3.39 -16.64
N SER A 238 18.02 -2.95 -15.41
CA SER A 238 17.91 -3.79 -14.22
C SER A 238 16.48 -4.28 -13.99
N PHE A 239 15.50 -3.38 -14.06
CA PHE A 239 14.10 -3.71 -13.87
C PHE A 239 13.55 -4.61 -14.97
N LYS A 240 13.99 -4.43 -16.21
CA LYS A 240 13.65 -5.31 -17.32
C LYS A 240 14.05 -6.76 -17.04
N ASN A 241 15.24 -7.01 -16.47
CA ASN A 241 15.63 -8.35 -16.07
C ASN A 241 14.70 -8.94 -15.00
N LEU A 242 14.30 -8.12 -14.03
CA LEU A 242 13.31 -8.53 -13.02
C LEU A 242 11.97 -8.88 -13.67
N LEU A 243 11.48 -8.08 -14.62
CA LEU A 243 10.24 -8.36 -15.34
C LEU A 243 10.27 -9.68 -16.11
N TYR A 244 11.36 -9.98 -16.83
CA TYR A 244 11.50 -11.27 -17.53
C TYR A 244 11.66 -12.46 -16.59
N PHE A 245 12.17 -12.24 -15.38
CA PHE A 245 12.26 -13.30 -14.37
C PHE A 245 10.89 -13.61 -13.77
N LEU A 246 10.08 -12.58 -13.48
CA LEU A 246 8.78 -12.73 -12.83
C LEU A 246 7.65 -13.09 -13.80
N PHE A 247 7.73 -12.63 -15.05
CA PHE A 247 6.62 -12.70 -15.99
C PHE A 247 7.05 -13.26 -17.34
N ASN A 248 6.06 -13.66 -18.14
CA ASN A 248 6.30 -14.07 -19.52
C ASN A 248 6.80 -12.90 -20.38
N SER A 249 7.42 -13.24 -21.51
CA SER A 249 7.98 -12.24 -22.42
C SER A 249 6.95 -11.26 -22.98
N SER A 250 5.68 -11.66 -23.11
CA SER A 250 4.62 -10.77 -23.61
C SER A 250 4.41 -9.60 -22.66
N LEU A 251 4.20 -9.86 -21.37
CA LEU A 251 3.99 -8.81 -20.38
C LEU A 251 5.25 -7.94 -20.20
N ALA A 252 6.44 -8.56 -20.19
CA ALA A 252 7.69 -7.81 -20.13
C ALA A 252 7.87 -6.86 -21.36
N ASN A 253 7.44 -7.29 -22.54
CA ASN A 253 7.45 -6.46 -23.74
C ASN A 253 6.44 -5.31 -23.66
N ASP A 254 5.25 -5.56 -23.11
CA ASP A 254 4.25 -4.51 -22.86
C ASP A 254 4.81 -3.40 -21.96
N PHE A 255 5.54 -3.77 -20.90
CA PHE A 255 6.24 -2.83 -20.04
C PHE A 255 7.36 -2.07 -20.77
N ASN A 256 8.09 -2.71 -21.69
CA ASN A 256 9.07 -2.01 -22.54
C ASN A 256 8.44 -0.95 -23.43
N ASP A 257 7.27 -1.23 -24.01
CA ASP A 257 6.59 -0.26 -24.85
C ASP A 257 5.97 0.88 -24.03
N TYR A 258 5.47 0.58 -22.83
CA TYR A 258 5.10 1.61 -21.84
C TYR A 258 6.28 2.51 -21.50
N TYR A 259 7.45 1.93 -21.19
CA TYR A 259 8.66 2.68 -20.87
C TYR A 259 9.06 3.63 -22.01
N LYS A 260 9.05 3.17 -23.27
CA LYS A 260 9.36 4.03 -24.42
C LYS A 260 8.37 5.19 -24.54
N GLN A 261 7.07 4.93 -24.43
CA GLN A 261 6.05 5.98 -24.52
C GLN A 261 6.18 6.99 -23.37
N PHE A 262 6.38 6.51 -22.15
CA PHE A 262 6.52 7.37 -20.97
C PHE A 262 7.78 8.25 -21.05
N THR A 263 8.91 7.68 -21.48
CA THR A 263 10.18 8.42 -21.59
C THR A 263 10.18 9.47 -22.70
N LEU A 264 9.45 9.27 -23.80
CA LEU A 264 9.23 10.32 -24.80
C LEU A 264 8.56 11.54 -24.16
N LEU A 265 7.53 11.34 -23.35
CA LEU A 265 6.82 12.41 -22.64
C LEU A 265 7.64 13.08 -21.53
N LEU A 266 8.74 12.46 -21.06
CA LEU A 266 9.67 13.10 -20.13
C LEU A 266 10.63 14.05 -20.86
N ARG A 267 11.03 13.71 -22.09
CA ARG A 267 11.96 14.51 -22.91
C ARG A 267 11.34 15.80 -23.46
N ASP A 268 10.03 15.83 -23.61
CA ASP A 268 9.29 17.01 -24.09
C ASP A 268 9.04 18.07 -23.00
N LYS A 269 9.55 17.89 -21.79
CA LYS A 269 9.55 18.96 -20.77
C LYS A 269 10.73 19.91 -21.03
N PRO A 270 10.52 21.23 -21.07
CA PRO A 270 11.61 22.18 -20.96
C PRO A 270 12.38 21.89 -19.66
N ASN A 271 13.71 21.87 -19.73
CA ASN A 271 14.54 21.85 -18.54
C ASN A 271 14.34 23.18 -17.81
N ASP A 272 13.41 23.22 -16.85
CA ASP A 272 13.36 24.30 -15.87
C ASP A 272 14.53 24.07 -14.88
N HIS A 273 15.66 24.71 -15.19
CA HIS A 273 16.78 24.93 -14.29
C HIS A 273 16.47 26.09 -13.33
#